data_AF-A0A6I6D4F7-F1
#
_entry.id   AF-A0A6I6D4F7-F1
#
_cell.length_a   1.000
_cell.length_b   1.000
_cell.length_c   1.000
_cell.angle_alpha   90.00
_cell.angle_beta   90.00
_cell.angle_gamma   90.00
#
_symmetry.space_group_name_H-M   'P 1'
#
loop_
_entity.id
_entity.type
_entity.pdbx_description
1 polymer ?
#
loop_
_entity_poly.entity_id
_entity_poly.type
_entity_poly.pdbx_seq_one_letter_code
_entity_poly.pdbx_strand_id
1 'polypeptide(L)'
;MTPIAASLPSLAPAPRFMPGGAGGVAPEARPAPSPTSDPSRVRGVDKATEAGSPNRTTTRSPTASEGMSNEEQRVLAELKARDQEVRAHENAHRAAGGDLVRGGSYDYQQGPDGKRYAIGGDVQIDTTPVAGDPRATAEKMAQVIRAALAPAEPSPTDLAVAAQATAERNRAQSEARADNGDSGTDDRSASDKGTSDPTTPYRRAAEPANAGANLDAIA
;
A
#
# COMPACT_ATOMS: atom_id res chain seq x y z
N MET A 1 2.57 63.21 11.20
CA MET A 1 3.03 61.84 10.93
C MET A 1 3.01 61.07 12.25
N THR A 2 1.95 60.31 12.48
CA THR A 2 1.74 59.44 13.64
C THR A 2 2.11 58.00 13.27
N PRO A 3 2.89 57.26 14.07
CA PRO A 3 3.07 55.83 13.84
C PRO A 3 1.93 55.05 14.51
N ILE A 4 1.25 54.21 13.72
CA ILE A 4 0.24 53.26 14.18
C ILE A 4 0.98 52.01 14.63
N ALA A 5 0.96 51.72 15.93
CA ALA A 5 1.52 50.50 16.48
C ALA A 5 0.62 49.30 16.14
N ALA A 6 1.16 48.31 15.43
CA ALA A 6 0.49 47.05 15.16
C ALA A 6 0.56 46.14 16.40
N SER A 7 -0.61 45.90 17.00
CA SER A 7 -0.82 44.98 18.11
C SER A 7 -0.91 43.54 17.58
N LEU A 8 -0.02 42.65 18.01
CA LEU A 8 -0.04 41.23 17.68
C LEU A 8 -0.95 40.46 18.66
N PRO A 9 -1.82 39.55 18.20
CA PRO A 9 -2.60 38.70 19.10
C PRO A 9 -1.74 37.56 19.67
N SER A 10 -1.83 37.38 20.99
CA SER A 10 -1.23 36.28 21.76
C SER A 10 -1.87 34.95 21.40
N LEU A 11 -1.06 33.98 20.95
CA LEU A 11 -1.50 32.63 20.58
C LEU A 11 -1.51 31.73 21.83
N ALA A 12 -2.67 31.17 22.16
CA ALA A 12 -2.87 30.28 23.31
C ALA A 12 -2.18 28.91 23.12
N PRO A 13 -1.76 28.22 24.21
CA PRO A 13 -1.16 26.89 24.14
C PRO A 13 -2.20 25.77 23.97
N ALA A 14 -1.84 24.73 23.18
CA ALA A 14 -2.65 23.56 22.90
C ALA A 14 -2.82 22.61 24.11
N PRO A 15 -3.89 21.79 24.17
CA PRO A 15 -4.14 20.85 25.27
C PRO A 15 -3.22 19.62 25.25
N ARG A 16 -2.90 19.15 26.46
CA ARG A 16 -2.05 17.98 26.76
C ARG A 16 -2.81 16.67 26.54
N PHE A 17 -2.21 15.76 25.77
CA PHE A 17 -2.68 14.40 25.54
C PHE A 17 -2.30 13.47 26.70
N MET A 18 -3.24 12.63 27.16
CA MET A 18 -3.05 11.62 28.21
C MET A 18 -3.10 10.22 27.58
N PRO A 19 -2.09 9.35 27.75
CA PRO A 19 -2.20 7.96 27.35
C PRO A 19 -2.66 7.07 28.52
N GLY A 20 -3.85 6.49 28.40
CA GLY A 20 -4.23 5.22 29.04
C GLY A 20 -4.57 4.23 27.92
N GLY A 21 -4.28 2.94 27.95
CA GLY A 21 -3.88 2.04 29.01
C GLY A 21 -4.47 0.67 28.70
N ALA A 22 -3.60 -0.34 28.55
CA ALA A 22 -3.84 -1.78 28.75
C ALA A 22 -4.67 -2.61 27.73
N GLY A 23 -4.07 -3.76 27.37
CA GLY A 23 -4.70 -4.94 26.74
C GLY A 23 -3.96 -5.37 25.46
N GLY A 24 -3.02 -6.31 25.42
CA GLY A 24 -2.72 -7.40 26.33
C GLY A 24 -3.34 -8.73 25.89
N VAL A 25 -3.06 -9.22 24.66
CA VAL A 25 -3.16 -10.65 24.30
C VAL A 25 -2.12 -11.05 23.23
N ALA A 26 -1.18 -11.90 23.64
CA ALA A 26 -0.41 -12.87 22.85
C ALA A 26 -0.28 -14.09 23.79
N PRO A 27 -0.21 -15.37 23.35
CA PRO A 27 0.62 -15.81 22.22
C PRO A 27 0.09 -17.02 21.41
N GLU A 28 0.55 -17.19 20.16
CA GLU A 28 0.76 -18.56 19.65
C GLU A 28 1.94 -18.60 18.68
N ALA A 29 3.08 -19.04 19.22
CA ALA A 29 4.32 -19.25 18.48
C ALA A 29 4.27 -20.63 17.80
N ARG A 30 4.37 -20.65 16.47
CA ARG A 30 4.57 -21.89 15.70
C ARG A 30 6.06 -22.27 15.75
N PRO A 31 6.42 -23.53 16.03
CA PRO A 31 7.82 -23.96 16.10
C PRO A 31 8.46 -24.09 14.72
N ALA A 32 9.71 -23.62 14.59
CA ALA A 32 10.57 -23.83 13.43
C ALA A 32 11.10 -25.28 13.37
N PRO A 33 11.36 -25.85 12.18
CA PRO A 33 11.96 -27.18 12.05
C PRO A 33 13.48 -27.15 12.25
N SER A 34 13.98 -28.14 13.01
CA SER A 34 15.40 -28.41 13.27
C SER A 34 16.12 -28.96 12.03
N PRO A 35 17.39 -28.61 11.77
CA PRO A 35 18.23 -29.33 10.83
C PRO A 35 18.80 -30.60 11.47
N THR A 36 18.52 -31.76 10.89
CA THR A 36 19.15 -33.04 11.22
C THR A 36 20.54 -33.11 10.58
N SER A 37 21.57 -33.17 11.40
CA SER A 37 22.95 -33.47 10.98
C SER A 37 23.14 -34.98 10.95
N ASP A 38 23.46 -35.52 9.78
CA ASP A 38 23.85 -36.91 9.55
C ASP A 38 25.37 -36.96 9.31
N PRO A 39 26.19 -37.63 10.16
CA PRO A 39 27.58 -37.87 9.85
C PRO A 39 27.84 -39.35 9.55
N SER A 40 27.72 -39.72 8.27
CA SER A 40 28.33 -40.95 7.75
C SER A 40 29.84 -40.81 7.60
N ARG A 41 30.50 -41.46 8.54
CA ARG A 41 31.91 -41.84 8.68
C ARG A 41 32.49 -42.49 7.42
N VAL A 42 33.55 -41.90 6.84
CA VAL A 42 34.60 -42.66 6.11
C VAL A 42 35.98 -42.14 6.52
N ARG A 43 36.88 -43.11 6.64
CA ARG A 43 38.21 -43.12 7.27
C ARG A 43 39.31 -43.03 6.18
N GLY A 44 40.37 -42.28 6.45
CA GLY A 44 41.65 -42.26 5.71
C GLY A 44 42.45 -40.99 6.09
N VAL A 45 43.40 -41.02 7.04
CA VAL A 45 44.89 -41.04 6.85
C VAL A 45 45.30 -40.07 5.71
N ASP A 46 46.09 -39.00 5.90
CA ASP A 46 47.50 -38.97 6.29
C ASP A 46 48.01 -37.63 6.89
N LYS A 47 49.05 -37.77 7.74
CA LYS A 47 50.25 -36.92 7.94
C LYS A 47 50.20 -35.50 8.56
N ALA A 48 51.03 -35.39 9.60
CA ALA A 48 51.38 -34.23 10.42
C ALA A 48 52.28 -33.19 9.73
N THR A 49 52.18 -31.91 10.16
CA THR A 49 53.27 -31.14 10.82
C THR A 49 52.82 -29.71 11.20
N GLU A 50 52.78 -29.47 12.51
CA GLU A 50 53.33 -28.34 13.30
C GLU A 50 53.32 -26.87 12.80
N ALA A 51 52.85 -25.99 13.71
CA ALA A 51 53.43 -24.71 14.16
C ALA A 51 52.58 -23.42 13.97
N GLY A 52 52.37 -22.68 15.08
CA GLY A 52 52.34 -21.21 15.06
C GLY A 52 51.00 -20.50 15.31
N SER A 53 50.75 -20.15 16.57
CA SER A 53 49.84 -19.08 17.06
C SER A 53 50.23 -17.67 16.52
N PRO A 54 49.55 -16.53 16.83
CA PRO A 54 48.28 -16.31 17.53
C PRO A 54 47.41 -15.14 16.97
N ASN A 55 46.27 -14.90 17.64
CA ASN A 55 45.68 -13.57 17.91
C ASN A 55 45.09 -12.75 16.74
N ARG A 56 43.82 -13.01 16.40
CA ARG A 56 42.97 -12.03 15.74
C ARG A 56 42.45 -11.07 16.81
N THR A 57 43.19 -9.98 17.02
CA THR A 57 42.73 -8.81 17.79
C THR A 57 41.39 -8.37 17.20
N THR A 58 40.30 -8.67 17.91
CA THR A 58 39.03 -8.01 17.71
C THR A 58 39.24 -6.56 18.11
N THR A 59 39.56 -5.71 17.12
CA THR A 59 39.46 -4.26 17.26
C THR A 59 37.99 -3.96 17.51
N ARG A 60 37.64 -3.90 18.79
CA ARG A 60 36.34 -3.43 19.25
C ARG A 60 36.33 -1.95 18.91
N SER A 61 35.73 -1.60 17.78
CA SER A 61 35.42 -0.20 17.46
C SER A 61 34.80 0.40 18.73
N PRO A 62 35.30 1.54 19.24
CA PRO A 62 34.68 2.18 20.40
C PRO A 62 33.22 2.40 20.03
N THR A 63 32.31 1.87 20.84
CA THR A 63 30.91 2.11 20.57
C THR A 63 30.72 3.61 20.77
N ALA A 64 30.33 4.33 19.71
CA ALA A 64 30.12 5.77 19.77
C ALA A 64 29.12 6.20 20.87
N SER A 65 28.45 5.22 21.50
CA SER A 65 27.55 5.38 22.63
C SER A 65 28.24 5.57 24.00
N GLU A 66 29.53 5.24 24.16
CA GLU A 66 30.20 5.22 25.48
C GLU A 66 30.68 6.59 25.98
N GLY A 67 30.41 7.68 25.24
CA GLY A 67 30.80 9.05 25.63
C GLY A 67 29.74 10.14 25.39
N MET A 68 28.51 9.77 25.07
CA MET A 68 27.45 10.74 24.73
C MET A 68 26.73 11.26 25.96
N SER A 69 26.49 12.57 25.99
CA SER A 69 25.63 13.22 26.97
C SER A 69 24.18 12.71 26.88
N ASN A 70 23.42 12.85 27.97
CA ASN A 70 22.00 12.48 27.99
C ASN A 70 21.18 13.22 26.91
N GLU A 71 21.58 14.44 26.56
CA GLU A 71 20.91 15.23 25.52
C GLU A 71 21.17 14.64 24.12
N GLU A 72 22.42 14.28 23.81
CA GLU A 72 22.78 13.63 22.55
C GLU A 72 22.09 12.26 22.40
N GLN A 73 21.93 11.52 23.49
CA GLN A 73 21.19 10.26 23.49
C GLN A 73 19.71 10.45 23.15
N ARG A 74 19.08 11.53 23.65
CA ARG A 74 17.69 11.87 23.32
C ARG A 74 17.54 12.22 21.84
N VAL A 75 18.40 13.09 21.33
CA VAL A 75 18.42 13.46 19.90
C VAL A 75 18.62 12.21 19.03
N LEU A 76 19.54 11.33 19.41
CA LEU A 76 19.78 10.09 18.69
C LEU A 76 18.58 9.14 18.70
N ALA A 77 17.85 9.06 19.83
CA ALA A 77 16.65 8.25 19.94
C ALA A 77 15.52 8.78 19.05
N GLU A 78 15.32 10.11 19.03
CA GLU A 78 14.32 10.77 18.18
C GLU A 78 14.61 10.58 16.69
N LEU A 79 15.88 10.74 16.28
CA LEU A 79 16.29 10.51 14.88
C LEU A 79 16.08 9.07 14.44
N LYS A 80 16.37 8.11 15.32
CA LYS A 80 16.12 6.68 15.04
C LYS A 80 14.63 6.37 14.91
N ALA A 81 13.81 6.93 15.79
CA ALA A 81 12.36 6.75 15.73
C ALA A 81 11.81 7.30 14.40
N ARG A 82 12.20 8.52 14.04
CA ARG A 82 11.77 9.15 12.79
C ARG A 82 12.27 8.40 11.55
N ASP A 83 13.51 7.92 11.53
CA ASP A 83 14.03 7.11 10.41
C ASP A 83 13.24 5.80 10.22
N GLN A 84 12.84 5.15 11.32
CA GLN A 84 12.00 3.96 11.24
C GLN A 84 10.62 4.27 10.67
N GLU A 85 9.98 5.35 11.15
CA GLU A 85 8.67 5.81 10.67
C GLU A 85 8.71 6.16 9.19
N VAL A 86 9.68 6.98 8.76
CA VAL A 86 9.85 7.38 7.36
C VAL A 86 10.08 6.15 6.49
N ARG A 87 10.96 5.23 6.88
CA ARG A 87 11.19 4.01 6.10
C ARG A 87 9.95 3.14 6.00
N ALA A 88 9.18 3.02 7.08
CA ALA A 88 7.93 2.27 7.09
C ALA A 88 6.90 2.92 6.16
N HIS A 89 6.79 4.25 6.18
CA HIS A 89 5.94 5.04 5.30
C HIS A 89 6.30 4.80 3.83
N GLU A 90 7.56 5.01 3.45
CA GLU A 90 8.01 4.78 2.07
C GLU A 90 7.86 3.31 1.64
N ASN A 91 8.06 2.37 2.58
CA ASN A 91 7.89 0.95 2.28
C ASN A 91 6.43 0.59 2.02
N ALA A 92 5.48 1.22 2.72
CA ALA A 92 4.06 1.00 2.48
C ALA A 92 3.66 1.42 1.06
N HIS A 93 4.13 2.59 0.62
CA HIS A 93 3.95 3.03 -0.77
C HIS A 93 4.53 2.03 -1.77
N ARG A 94 5.78 1.59 -1.58
CA ARG A 94 6.43 0.61 -2.48
C ARG A 94 5.72 -0.73 -2.53
N ALA A 95 5.31 -1.24 -1.37
CA ALA A 95 4.64 -2.52 -1.27
C ALA A 95 3.29 -2.52 -2.00
N ALA A 96 2.55 -1.42 -1.93
CA ALA A 96 1.27 -1.27 -2.62
C ALA A 96 1.41 -0.90 -4.10
N GLY A 97 2.45 -0.13 -4.45
CA GLY A 97 2.74 0.29 -5.82
C GLY A 97 3.32 -0.82 -6.70
N GLY A 98 4.12 -1.73 -6.13
CA GLY A 98 4.78 -2.79 -6.88
C GLY A 98 5.58 -2.24 -8.06
N ASP A 99 5.35 -2.81 -9.25
CA ASP A 99 6.06 -2.43 -10.48
C ASP A 99 5.76 -1.01 -10.99
N LEU A 100 4.72 -0.34 -10.46
CA LEU A 100 4.42 1.05 -10.81
C LEU A 100 5.35 2.05 -10.13
N VAL A 101 6.10 1.63 -9.10
CA VAL A 101 7.08 2.49 -8.45
C VAL A 101 8.31 2.66 -9.34
N ARG A 102 8.64 3.91 -9.67
CA ARG A 102 9.77 4.26 -10.54
C ARG A 102 11.02 4.71 -9.77
N GLY A 103 10.87 4.91 -8.47
CA GLY A 103 11.95 5.36 -7.60
C GLY A 103 11.40 6.01 -6.34
N GLY A 104 12.30 6.68 -5.63
CA GLY A 104 11.96 7.47 -4.47
C GLY A 104 13.18 8.22 -3.95
N SER A 105 12.95 9.16 -3.05
CA SER A 105 14.00 9.94 -2.42
C SER A 105 13.87 9.92 -0.90
N TYR A 106 14.97 10.26 -0.22
CA TYR A 106 15.03 10.35 1.22
C TYR A 106 15.77 11.62 1.61
N ASP A 107 15.19 12.37 2.54
CA ASP A 107 15.85 13.47 3.21
C ASP A 107 16.54 12.97 4.47
N TYR A 108 17.80 13.37 4.65
CA TYR A 108 18.63 12.86 5.74
C TYR A 108 19.11 13.96 6.68
N GLN A 109 19.17 13.63 7.96
CA GLN A 109 19.84 14.42 8.99
C GLN A 109 20.99 13.63 9.62
N GLN A 110 22.12 14.29 9.85
CA GLN A 110 23.25 13.69 10.57
C GLN A 110 23.01 13.75 12.08
N GLY A 111 23.13 12.61 12.75
CA GLY A 111 23.04 12.49 14.19
C GLY A 111 24.37 12.79 14.89
N PRO A 112 24.35 12.94 16.24
CA PRO A 112 25.56 13.16 17.04
C PRO A 112 26.54 11.97 16.99
N ASP A 113 26.09 10.80 16.52
CA ASP A 113 26.92 9.62 16.27
C ASP A 113 27.61 9.62 14.89
N GLY A 114 27.43 10.70 14.11
CA GLY A 114 27.97 10.87 12.77
C GLY A 114 27.20 10.13 11.67
N LYS A 115 26.16 9.36 12.01
CA LYS A 115 25.34 8.62 11.03
C LYS A 115 24.22 9.48 10.46
N ARG A 116 23.70 9.09 9.29
CA ARG A 116 22.56 9.75 8.65
C ARG A 116 21.27 8.98 8.93
N TYR A 117 20.23 9.71 9.29
CA TYR A 117 18.89 9.24 9.61
C TYR A 117 17.89 9.88 8.66
N ALA A 118 16.98 9.10 8.09
CA ALA A 118 15.92 9.61 7.24
C ALA A 118 14.91 10.39 8.08
N ILE A 119 14.63 11.63 7.68
CA ILE A 119 13.66 12.51 8.34
C ILE A 119 12.48 12.86 7.44
N GLY A 120 12.58 12.51 6.15
CA GLY A 120 11.54 12.62 5.15
C GLY A 120 11.87 11.73 3.95
N GLY A 121 10.91 11.59 3.04
CA GLY A 121 11.07 10.86 1.80
C GLY A 121 9.84 10.99 0.91
N ASP A 122 9.97 10.50 -0.32
CA ASP A 122 8.86 10.37 -1.27
C ASP A 122 9.04 9.12 -2.16
N VAL A 123 7.92 8.57 -2.64
CA VAL A 123 7.90 7.49 -3.62
C VAL A 123 7.27 8.00 -4.93
N GLN A 124 8.00 7.87 -6.03
CA GLN A 124 7.50 8.23 -7.35
C GLN A 124 6.71 7.07 -7.96
N ILE A 125 5.42 7.28 -8.16
CA ILE A 125 4.49 6.32 -8.75
C ILE A 125 4.18 6.74 -10.19
N ASP A 126 4.22 5.78 -11.11
CA ASP A 126 3.87 6.00 -12.51
C ASP A 126 2.36 6.20 -12.71
N THR A 127 1.97 7.43 -13.02
CA THR A 127 0.60 7.85 -13.30
C THR A 127 0.27 7.92 -14.79
N THR A 128 1.18 7.47 -15.67
CA THR A 128 0.96 7.53 -17.13
C THR A 128 -0.17 6.59 -17.56
N PRO A 129 -1.10 7.04 -18.42
CA PRO A 129 -2.09 6.15 -19.04
C PRO A 129 -1.45 5.07 -19.92
N VAL A 130 -2.16 3.97 -20.11
CA VAL A 130 -1.80 2.94 -21.09
C VAL A 130 -2.40 3.32 -22.44
N ALA A 131 -1.54 3.62 -23.41
CA ALA A 131 -1.98 4.12 -24.71
C ALA A 131 -2.84 3.09 -25.44
N GLY A 132 -4.02 3.52 -25.92
CA GLY A 132 -4.94 2.67 -26.68
C GLY A 132 -5.69 1.62 -25.87
N ASP A 133 -5.52 1.58 -24.54
CA ASP A 133 -6.25 0.66 -23.67
C ASP A 133 -6.83 1.39 -22.44
N PRO A 134 -8.08 1.89 -22.56
CA PRO A 134 -8.77 2.54 -21.45
C PRO A 134 -9.05 1.58 -20.27
N ARG A 135 -9.19 0.28 -20.52
CA ARG A 135 -9.42 -0.71 -19.45
C ARG A 135 -8.15 -0.91 -18.62
N ALA A 136 -7.02 -1.15 -19.28
CA ALA A 136 -5.73 -1.26 -18.62
C ALA A 136 -5.36 0.04 -17.89
N THR A 137 -5.69 1.21 -18.46
CA THR A 137 -5.52 2.50 -17.79
C THR A 137 -6.33 2.57 -16.49
N ALA A 138 -7.60 2.19 -16.50
CA ALA A 138 -8.43 2.21 -15.29
C ALA A 138 -7.89 1.27 -14.19
N GLU A 139 -7.41 0.09 -14.56
CA GLU A 139 -6.78 -0.86 -13.63
C GLU A 139 -5.47 -0.33 -13.06
N LYS A 140 -4.59 0.22 -13.92
CA LYS A 140 -3.35 0.87 -13.52
C LYS A 140 -3.62 2.00 -12.53
N MET A 141 -4.56 2.90 -12.85
CA MET A 141 -4.91 4.00 -11.96
C MET A 141 -5.51 3.52 -10.63
N ALA A 142 -6.25 2.42 -10.61
CA ALA A 142 -6.70 1.81 -9.36
C ALA A 142 -5.54 1.32 -8.48
N GLN A 143 -4.46 0.80 -9.07
CA GLN A 143 -3.25 0.45 -8.33
C GLN A 143 -2.49 1.70 -7.85
N VAL A 144 -2.40 2.75 -8.66
CA VAL A 144 -1.82 4.05 -8.25
C VAL A 144 -2.55 4.62 -7.03
N ILE A 145 -3.89 4.62 -7.03
CA ILE A 145 -4.69 5.10 -5.90
C ILE A 145 -4.40 4.29 -4.63
N ARG A 146 -4.34 2.96 -4.74
CA ARG A 146 -4.01 2.09 -3.60
C ARG A 146 -2.61 2.37 -3.06
N ALA A 147 -1.64 2.60 -3.95
CA ALA A 147 -0.26 2.89 -3.57
C ALA A 147 -0.11 4.24 -2.88
N ALA A 148 -0.74 5.28 -3.41
CA ALA A 148 -0.72 6.62 -2.82
C ALA A 148 -1.43 6.65 -1.44
N LEU A 149 -2.51 5.89 -1.26
CA LEU A 149 -3.25 5.83 0.00
C LEU A 149 -2.77 4.71 0.94
N ALA A 150 -1.63 4.08 0.67
CA ALA A 150 -1.18 2.90 1.40
C ALA A 150 -0.71 3.17 2.85
N PRO A 151 0.05 4.23 3.14
CA PRO A 151 0.40 4.55 4.53
C PRO A 151 -0.83 4.93 5.35
N ALA A 152 -0.76 4.71 6.67
CA ALA A 152 -1.84 5.08 7.58
C ALA A 152 -2.11 6.60 7.59
N GLU A 153 -1.05 7.39 7.39
CA GLU A 153 -1.11 8.84 7.29
C GLU A 153 -0.46 9.28 5.96
N PRO A 154 -1.21 9.30 4.84
CA PRO A 154 -0.67 9.73 3.55
C PRO A 154 -0.31 11.22 3.58
N SER A 155 0.74 11.61 2.85
CA SER A 155 1.12 13.02 2.74
C SER A 155 0.16 13.80 1.83
N PRO A 156 0.15 15.15 1.89
CA PRO A 156 -0.62 15.97 0.95
C PRO A 156 -0.29 15.69 -0.52
N THR A 157 0.97 15.33 -0.80
CA THR A 157 1.41 14.97 -2.15
C THR A 157 0.78 13.66 -2.61
N ASP A 158 0.73 12.65 -1.75
CA ASP A 158 0.11 11.37 -2.06
C ASP A 158 -1.39 11.51 -2.30
N LEU A 159 -2.05 12.33 -1.48
CA LEU A 159 -3.47 12.65 -1.68
C LEU A 159 -3.73 13.32 -3.03
N ALA A 160 -2.84 14.21 -3.47
CA ALA A 160 -2.94 14.84 -4.78
C ALA A 160 -2.77 13.82 -5.92
N VAL A 161 -1.80 12.91 -5.80
CA VAL A 161 -1.59 11.80 -6.77
C VAL A 161 -2.82 10.88 -6.81
N ALA A 162 -3.39 10.53 -5.66
CA ALA A 162 -4.60 9.71 -5.57
C ALA A 162 -5.81 10.41 -6.22
N ALA A 163 -5.97 11.72 -6.00
CA ALA A 163 -7.04 12.51 -6.61
C ALA A 163 -6.90 12.57 -8.14
N GLN A 164 -5.68 12.82 -8.64
CA GLN A 164 -5.40 12.81 -10.08
C GLN A 164 -5.68 11.44 -10.69
N ALA A 165 -5.17 10.36 -10.08
CA ALA A 165 -5.41 9.00 -10.57
C ALA A 165 -6.89 8.62 -10.52
N THR A 166 -7.65 9.11 -9.55
CA THR A 166 -9.11 8.92 -9.48
C THR A 166 -9.82 9.58 -10.65
N ALA A 167 -9.46 10.82 -11.00
CA ALA A 167 -10.02 11.51 -12.14
C ALA A 167 -9.71 10.76 -13.45
N GLU A 168 -8.47 10.34 -13.64
CA GLU A 168 -8.03 9.60 -14.83
C GLU A 168 -8.71 8.22 -14.93
N ARG A 169 -8.85 7.50 -13.80
CA ARG A 169 -9.59 6.23 -13.76
C ARG A 169 -11.02 6.40 -14.23
N ASN A 170 -11.72 7.43 -13.75
CA ASN A 170 -13.12 7.66 -14.12
C ASN A 170 -13.28 8.02 -15.60
N ARG A 171 -12.32 8.78 -16.14
CA ARG A 171 -12.24 9.07 -17.58
C ARG A 171 -12.06 7.79 -18.39
N ALA A 172 -11.02 7.00 -18.07
CA ALA A 172 -10.71 5.77 -18.77
C ALA A 172 -11.85 4.74 -18.69
N GLN A 173 -12.57 4.67 -17.56
CA GLN A 173 -13.77 3.84 -17.43
C GLN A 173 -14.92 4.29 -18.33
N SER A 174 -15.04 5.59 -18.59
CA SER A 174 -16.07 6.12 -19.50
C SER A 174 -15.71 5.82 -20.96
N GLU A 175 -14.44 5.99 -21.33
CA GLU A 175 -13.90 5.65 -22.65
C GLU A 175 -14.05 4.14 -22.93
N ALA A 176 -13.68 3.28 -21.97
CA ALA A 176 -13.82 1.83 -22.08
C ALA A 176 -15.26 1.35 -22.33
N ARG A 177 -16.27 2.12 -21.91
CA ARG A 177 -17.69 1.82 -22.14
C ARG A 177 -18.14 2.24 -23.54
N ALA A 178 -17.63 3.36 -24.04
CA ALA A 178 -17.92 3.85 -25.38
C ALA A 178 -17.36 2.90 -26.45
N ASP A 179 -16.13 2.39 -26.26
CA ASP A 179 -15.49 1.47 -27.20
C ASP A 179 -16.27 0.15 -27.39
N ASN A 180 -16.93 -0.36 -26.34
CA ASN A 180 -17.76 -1.57 -26.45
C ASN A 180 -19.12 -1.30 -27.13
N GLY A 181 -19.57 -0.05 -27.13
CA GLY A 181 -20.82 0.35 -27.79
C GLY A 181 -20.67 0.49 -29.30
N ASP A 182 -19.49 0.93 -29.75
CA ASP A 182 -19.14 1.12 -31.16
C ASP A 182 -18.83 -0.21 -31.87
N SER A 183 -18.16 -1.13 -31.18
CA SER A 183 -17.79 -2.46 -31.72
C SER A 183 -18.94 -3.47 -31.77
N GLY A 184 -20.16 -3.09 -31.37
CA GLY A 184 -21.35 -3.96 -31.32
C GLY A 184 -22.35 -3.80 -32.48
N THR A 185 -22.11 -2.91 -33.44
CA THR A 185 -23.10 -2.55 -34.49
C THR A 185 -22.82 -3.03 -35.91
N ASP A 186 -21.66 -3.62 -36.20
CA ASP A 186 -21.32 -4.03 -37.58
C ASP A 186 -21.70 -5.48 -37.95
N ASP A 187 -22.14 -6.32 -37.02
CA ASP A 187 -22.44 -7.75 -37.29
C ASP A 187 -23.94 -8.08 -37.45
N ARG A 188 -24.85 -7.10 -37.34
CA ARG A 188 -26.32 -7.34 -37.45
C ARG A 188 -26.92 -7.11 -38.84
N SER A 189 -26.11 -6.81 -39.86
CA SER A 189 -26.58 -6.56 -41.24
C SER A 189 -26.23 -7.69 -42.22
N ALA A 190 -26.33 -8.96 -41.82
CA ALA A 190 -26.20 -10.06 -42.77
C ALA A 190 -26.90 -11.38 -42.39
N SER A 191 -28.03 -11.37 -41.67
CA SER A 191 -28.90 -12.55 -41.46
C SER A 191 -30.21 -12.06 -40.82
N ASP A 192 -31.25 -11.72 -41.56
CA ASP A 192 -32.34 -12.66 -41.84
C ASP A 192 -33.30 -12.01 -42.85
N LYS A 193 -33.31 -12.51 -44.09
CA LYS A 193 -34.45 -12.40 -45.00
C LYS A 193 -35.27 -13.67 -44.77
N GLY A 194 -36.41 -13.56 -44.09
CA GLY A 194 -37.16 -14.75 -43.69
C GLY A 194 -38.63 -14.56 -43.35
N THR A 195 -39.41 -13.93 -44.25
CA THR A 195 -40.86 -14.17 -44.43
C THR A 195 -41.84 -13.82 -43.30
N SER A 196 -42.62 -12.77 -43.57
CA SER A 196 -43.93 -12.47 -42.99
C SER A 196 -44.97 -13.57 -43.25
N ASP A 197 -45.69 -14.02 -42.23
CA ASP A 197 -47.03 -14.60 -42.39
C ASP A 197 -47.94 -14.24 -41.19
N PRO A 198 -48.88 -13.27 -41.32
CA PRO A 198 -49.78 -12.89 -40.25
C PRO A 198 -51.19 -13.48 -40.49
N THR A 199 -51.39 -14.77 -40.22
CA THR A 199 -52.77 -15.31 -40.19
C THR A 199 -52.94 -16.47 -39.22
N THR A 200 -53.44 -16.22 -38.00
CA THR A 200 -54.26 -17.20 -37.27
C THR A 200 -55.20 -16.47 -36.30
N PRO A 201 -56.53 -16.46 -36.54
CA PRO A 201 -57.49 -15.91 -35.60
C PRO A 201 -57.89 -16.91 -34.51
N TYR A 202 -57.90 -16.41 -33.28
CA TYR A 202 -58.80 -16.73 -32.16
C TYR A 202 -59.51 -18.10 -32.16
N ARG A 203 -59.08 -19.02 -31.28
CA ARG A 203 -59.95 -20.08 -30.75
C ARG A 203 -60.06 -19.96 -29.23
N ARG A 204 -61.22 -19.47 -28.80
CA ARG A 204 -61.83 -19.57 -27.47
C ARG A 204 -61.93 -21.03 -27.03
N ALA A 205 -61.46 -21.36 -25.83
CA ALA A 205 -62.21 -22.04 -24.76
C ALA A 205 -61.30 -22.72 -23.72
N ALA A 206 -61.78 -22.64 -22.46
CA ALA A 206 -61.56 -23.52 -21.32
C ALA A 206 -60.39 -23.20 -20.35
N GLU A 207 -60.81 -22.62 -19.22
CA GLU A 207 -60.17 -22.67 -17.90
C GLU A 207 -59.89 -24.12 -17.46
N PRO A 208 -58.97 -24.33 -16.49
CA PRO A 208 -59.48 -24.53 -15.13
C PRO A 208 -58.67 -23.87 -14.00
N ALA A 209 -59.45 -23.37 -13.03
CA ALA A 209 -59.24 -23.24 -11.60
C ALA A 209 -57.84 -23.53 -11.02
N ASN A 210 -57.23 -22.50 -10.42
CA ASN A 210 -56.28 -22.68 -9.32
C ASN A 210 -56.87 -22.09 -8.04
N ALA A 211 -57.17 -22.97 -7.10
CA ALA A 211 -57.71 -22.69 -5.79
C ALA A 211 -56.65 -22.03 -4.90
N GLY A 212 -56.79 -20.73 -4.67
CA GLY A 212 -56.09 -20.01 -3.60
C GLY A 212 -57.05 -19.77 -2.44
N ALA A 213 -57.01 -20.64 -1.43
CA ALA A 213 -57.62 -20.41 -0.12
C ALA A 213 -56.52 -20.51 0.93
N ASN A 214 -56.14 -19.37 1.52
CA ASN A 214 -55.54 -19.27 2.85
C ASN A 214 -55.84 -17.86 3.38
N LEU A 215 -56.95 -17.76 4.11
CA LEU A 215 -57.35 -16.64 4.96
C LEU A 215 -57.59 -17.23 6.35
N ASP A 216 -56.63 -17.06 7.26
CA ASP A 216 -56.84 -17.13 8.71
C ASP A 216 -56.12 -15.88 9.28
N ALA A 217 -56.82 -14.76 9.44
CA ALA A 217 -57.68 -14.39 10.57
C ALA A 217 -56.86 -14.02 11.83
N ILE A 218 -56.66 -12.72 11.98
CA ILE A 218 -56.41 -12.00 13.23
C ILE A 218 -57.77 -11.60 13.84
N ALA A 219 -58.03 -11.97 15.09
CA ALA A 219 -58.81 -11.27 16.13
C ALA A 219 -59.28 -12.26 17.21
#